data_AF-A0A937BJE1-F1
#
_entry.id   AF-A0A937BJE1-F1
#
_cell.length_a   1.000
_cell.length_b   1.000
_cell.length_c   1.000
_cell.angle_alpha   90.00
_cell.angle_beta   90.00
_cell.angle_gamma   90.00
#
_symmetry.space_group_name_H-M   'P 1'
#
loop_
_entity.id
_entity.type
_entity.pdbx_description
1 polymer ?
#
loop_
_entity_poly.entity_id
_entity_poly.type
_entity_poly.pdbx_seq_one_letter_code
_entity_poly.pdbx_strand_id
1 'polypeptide(L)' 'MRSQQFSTGVFFFMLLGVLVFSGIVYMVIFGSHAPKKMRFGEKVMFGLIITGIVVAVIFGGLQMLGGNLF' A
#
# COMPACT_ATOMS: atom_id res chain seq x y z
N MET A 1 -9.72 21.05 -16.95
CA MET A 1 -8.73 20.09 -17.53
C MET A 1 -7.36 20.08 -16.85
N ARG A 2 -6.94 21.13 -16.09
CA ARG A 2 -5.70 21.09 -15.27
C ARG A 2 -5.79 20.26 -13.97
N SER A 3 -6.96 20.08 -13.36
CA SER A 3 -7.07 19.34 -12.09
C SER A 3 -6.96 17.81 -12.25
N GLN A 4 -7.36 17.26 -13.41
CA GLN A 4 -7.19 15.84 -13.74
C GLN A 4 -5.71 15.43 -13.78
N GLN A 5 -4.82 16.24 -14.37
CA GLN A 5 -3.38 15.93 -14.38
C GLN A 5 -2.74 16.03 -12.99
N PHE A 6 -3.19 16.96 -12.15
CA PHE A 6 -2.73 17.06 -10.75
C PHE A 6 -3.17 15.84 -9.93
N SER A 7 -4.42 15.43 -10.08
CA SER A 7 -4.99 14.23 -9.49
C SER A 7 -4.23 12.95 -9.90
N THR A 8 -3.93 12.79 -11.19
CA THR A 8 -3.12 11.67 -11.68
C THR A 8 -1.72 11.67 -11.08
N GLY A 9 -1.08 12.83 -10.91
CA GLY A 9 0.23 12.95 -10.27
C GLY A 9 0.22 12.48 -8.80
N VAL A 10 -0.79 12.88 -8.03
CA VAL A 10 -0.97 12.45 -6.63
C VAL A 10 -1.24 10.94 -6.55
N PHE A 11 -2.03 10.39 -7.47
CA PHE A 11 -2.28 8.95 -7.54
C PHE A 11 -0.99 8.15 -7.81
N PHE A 12 -0.15 8.60 -8.76
CA PHE A 12 1.15 7.98 -9.02
C PHE A 12 2.09 8.07 -7.81
N PHE A 13 2.09 9.21 -7.10
CA PHE A 13 2.88 9.37 -5.89
C PHE A 13 2.43 8.43 -4.76
N MET A 14 1.12 8.30 -4.58
CA MET A 14 0.54 7.34 -3.64
C MET A 14 0.89 5.89 -4.02
N LEU A 15 0.79 5.52 -5.31
CA LEU A 15 1.20 4.20 -5.79
C LEU A 15 2.68 3.90 -5.52
N LEU A 16 3.56 4.88 -5.75
CA LEU A 16 4.98 4.78 -5.40
C LEU A 16 5.18 4.56 -3.90
N GLY A 17 4.47 5.32 -3.06
CA GLY A 17 4.49 5.13 -1.61
C GLY A 17 4.05 3.73 -1.18
N VAL A 18 2.97 3.21 -1.77
CA VAL A 18 2.49 1.85 -1.52
C VAL A 18 3.51 0.80 -1.97
N LEU A 19 4.17 0.99 -3.12
CA LEU A 19 5.21 0.08 -3.59
C LEU A 19 6.41 0.05 -2.65
N VAL A 20 6.91 1.21 -2.23
CA VAL A 20 8.02 1.31 -1.28
C VAL A 20 7.65 0.67 0.06
N PHE A 21 6.48 0.99 0.59
CA PHE A 21 6.00 0.43 1.85
C PHE A 21 5.81 -1.09 1.78
N SER A 22 5.26 -1.61 0.68
CA SER A 22 5.14 -3.06 0.44
C SER A 22 6.50 -3.74 0.39
N GLY A 23 7.49 -3.09 -0.24
CA GLY A 23 8.87 -3.57 -0.26
C GLY A 23 9.49 -3.65 1.14
N ILE A 24 9.25 -2.64 1.99
CA ILE A 24 9.70 -2.65 3.39
C ILE A 24 9.03 -3.79 4.16
N VAL A 25 7.71 -3.96 4.04
CA VAL A 25 6.98 -5.05 4.70
C VAL A 25 7.51 -6.42 4.27
N TYR A 26 7.75 -6.62 2.98
CA TYR A 26 8.34 -7.85 2.46
C TYR A 26 9.74 -8.09 3.04
N MET A 27 10.59 -7.05 3.10
CA MET A 27 11.93 -7.14 3.65
C MET A 27 11.93 -7.42 5.16
N VAL A 28 10.91 -6.97 5.90
CA VAL A 28 10.75 -7.28 7.33
C VAL A 28 10.28 -8.73 7.54
N ILE A 29 9.41 -9.25 6.68
CA ILE A 29 8.87 -10.62 6.79
C ILE A 29 9.90 -11.67 6.31
N PHE A 30 10.62 -11.40 5.23
CA PHE A 30 11.52 -12.35 4.56
C PHE A 30 13.01 -12.00 4.63
N GLY A 31 13.37 -10.85 5.21
CA GLY A 31 14.77 -10.43 5.31
C GLY A 31 15.58 -11.26 6.30
N SER A 32 16.90 -11.04 6.31
CA SER A 32 17.84 -11.79 7.15
C SER A 32 17.61 -11.66 8.67
N HIS A 33 16.79 -10.69 9.10
CA HIS A 33 16.36 -10.49 10.49
C HIS A 33 14.95 -11.02 10.78
N ALA A 34 14.34 -11.76 9.84
CA ALA A 34 13.00 -12.30 10.00
C ALA A 34 12.94 -13.21 11.25
N PRO A 35 11.95 -13.01 12.13
CA PRO A 35 11.83 -13.81 13.34
C PRO A 35 11.61 -15.29 13.00
N LYS A 36 12.54 -16.17 13.41
CA LYS A 36 12.46 -17.64 13.21
C LYS A 36 11.14 -18.26 13.71
N LYS A 37 10.49 -17.61 14.68
CA LYS A 37 9.12 -17.92 15.14
C LYS A 37 8.32 -16.62 15.18
N MET A 38 7.51 -16.38 14.16
CA MET A 38 6.47 -15.34 14.22
C MET A 38 5.41 -15.72 15.26
N ARG A 39 5.17 -14.82 16.23
CA ARG A 39 4.08 -14.98 17.19
C ARG A 39 2.74 -14.76 16.48
N PHE A 40 1.66 -15.35 17.02
CA PHE A 40 0.33 -15.21 16.44
C PHE A 40 -0.08 -13.74 16.23
N GLY A 41 0.24 -12.87 17.19
CA GLY A 41 0.01 -11.43 17.08
C GLY A 41 0.77 -10.76 15.93
N GLU A 42 2.02 -11.15 15.67
CA GLU A 42 2.79 -10.62 14.53
C GLU A 42 2.19 -11.09 13.20
N LYS A 43 1.77 -12.35 13.10
CA LYS A 43 1.08 -12.87 11.91
C LYS A 43 -0.20 -12.10 11.61
N VAL A 44 -1.00 -11.80 12.64
CA VAL A 44 -2.23 -11.00 12.49
C VAL A 44 -1.89 -9.57 12.08
N MET A 45 -0.87 -8.95 12.69
CA MET A 45 -0.43 -7.61 12.34
C MET A 45 0.03 -7.51 10.88
N PHE A 46 0.90 -8.42 10.42
CA PHE A 46 1.33 -8.46 9.02
C PHE A 46 0.17 -8.75 8.07
N GLY A 47 -0.74 -9.64 8.46
CA GLY A 47 -1.97 -9.89 7.70
C GLY A 47 -2.79 -8.62 7.50
N LEU A 48 -3.06 -7.88 8.59
CA LEU A 48 -3.81 -6.62 8.55
C LEU A 48 -3.11 -5.53 7.73
N ILE A 49 -1.77 -5.44 7.80
CA ILE A 49 -0.98 -4.51 6.99
C ILE A 49 -1.16 -4.82 5.49
N ILE A 50 -1.03 -6.10 5.11
CA ILE A 50 -1.22 -6.52 3.72
C ILE A 50 -2.66 -6.25 3.26
N THR A 51 -3.66 -6.57 4.09
CA THR A 51 -5.06 -6.27 3.79
C THR A 51 -5.28 -4.76 3.62
N GLY A 52 -4.71 -3.93 4.49
CA GLY A 52 -4.80 -2.48 4.39
C GLY A 52 -4.18 -1.92 3.11
N ILE A 53 -3.04 -2.46 2.68
CA ILE A 53 -2.40 -2.11 1.41
C ILE A 53 -3.33 -2.43 0.22
N VAL A 54 -3.90 -3.64 0.18
CA VAL A 54 -4.81 -4.05 -0.90
C VAL A 54 -6.03 -3.13 -0.97
N VAL A 55 -6.64 -2.84 0.19
CA VAL A 55 -7.78 -1.93 0.30
C VAL A 55 -7.39 -0.52 -0.19
N ALA A 56 -6.25 0.02 0.24
CA ALA A 56 -5.79 1.34 -0.18
C ALA A 56 -5.60 1.45 -1.70
N VAL A 57 -5.04 0.41 -2.35
CA VAL A 57 -4.87 0.38 -3.81
C VAL A 57 -6.23 0.32 -4.53
N ILE A 58 -7.16 -0.52 -4.06
CA ILE A 58 -8.50 -0.63 -4.63
C ILE A 58 -9.23 0.72 -4.55
N PHE A 59 -9.28 1.31 -3.36
CA PHE A 59 -9.94 2.60 -3.16
C PHE A 59 -9.28 3.72 -3.95
N GLY A 60 -7.94 3.76 -3.99
CA GLY A 60 -7.21 4.71 -4.83
C GLY A 60 -7.56 4.57 -6.32
N GLY A 61 -7.57 3.34 -6.83
CA GLY A 61 -7.92 3.07 -8.23
C GLY A 61 -9.37 3.41 -8.57
N LEU A 62 -10.29 3.11 -7.65
CA LEU A 62 -11.70 3.50 -7.76
C LEU A 62 -11.88 5.02 -7.77
N GLN A 63 -11.15 5.77 -6.93
CA GLN A 63 -11.19 7.23 -6.93
C GLN A 63 -10.64 7.82 -8.24
N MET A 64 -9.63 7.20 -8.84
CA MET A 64 -9.10 7.59 -10.15
C MET A 64 -10.11 7.30 -11.29
N LEU A 65 -10.73 6.12 -11.31
CA LEU A 65 -11.77 5.76 -12.31
C LEU A 65 -13.04 6.60 -12.18
N GLY A 66 -13.43 6.94 -10.96
CA GLY A 66 -14.56 7.83 -10.68
C GLY A 66 -14.28 9.31 -11.01
N GLY A 67 -13.05 9.67 -11.40
CA GLY A 67 -12.65 11.05 -11.67
C GLY A 67 -12.68 11.98 -10.45
N ASN A 68 -12.79 11.39 -9.25
CA ASN A 68 -13.12 12.06 -8.00
C ASN A 68 -12.00 11.82 -6.98
N LEU A 69 -10.75 12.05 -7.39
CA LEU A 69 -9.66 12.03 -6.42
C LEU A 69 -9.74 13.21 -5.45
N PHE A 70 -10.54 14.25 -5.75
CA PHE A 70 -11.10 15.27 -4.84
C PHE A 70 -12.32 15.94 -5.47
#